data_AF-T0S3P7-F1
#
_entry.id   AF-T0S3P7-F1
#
_cell.length_a   1.000
_cell.length_b   1.000
_cell.length_c   1.000
_cell.angle_alpha   90.00
_cell.angle_beta   90.00
_cell.angle_gamma   90.00
#
_symmetry.space_group_name_H-M   'P 1'
#
loop_
_entity.id
_entity.type
_entity.pdbx_description
1 polymer ?
#
loop_
_entity_poly.entity_id
_entity_poly.type
_entity_poly.pdbx_seq_one_letter_code
_entity_poly.pdbx_strand_id
1 'polypeptide(L)'
;MFGSSSSSSSFYPPSPAFGRPKSAAVTRVASMTSDAAARRWANDNGLAIMNVSWEDAARNKNSAYGPCISDMTLVVENTWMPVLRVPNFSDPIMSIPTSKIMVTVGNESPHNVPLTKISLHEYLDNIHKYTELERSLYAPAHDHQALVSTQACFLPIEEATGKAEFHVGLTNYQARENDPAVLVLVCTDTGTSAQVMTQRSATLFCNNKGSKHTFIAERLSTDRAKRGVATTGAMTEAEEARNYVMIIQIPLEQKPVSFGTGGFGASSGFSGFGVASSTSFGGSPGMAFGAAQQCNMAATPFAMPATSAFSFGAPSTPNVEAAMVGLSDAKGPFPKISAFSHVRRNAKYPIRVTVQFYQATSNGVVSAAILQDLASKMDQVKTNATWWGSLVTPAATPPLFGAANSVFNPHAGVNCDMCRSELTTSVRYKCAFCADYDVCANCIEHADTQHPHPFLRLTKASAAYGAKTYAVMNRANVSHNVACSSCKANIVGVLHQCTHCPNIRLCEACEATTGHGDFQHPLIKVFQAAV
;
A
#
# COMPACT_ATOMS: atom_id res chain seq x y z
N MET A 1 -50.93 22.70 -11.61
CA MET A 1 -49.57 22.99 -12.14
C MET A 1 -48.55 22.50 -11.12
N PHE A 2 -48.12 21.24 -11.24
CA PHE A 2 -47.02 20.69 -10.43
C PHE A 2 -45.86 20.43 -11.39
N GLY A 3 -44.81 21.25 -11.28
CA GLY A 3 -43.58 21.10 -12.05
C GLY A 3 -42.72 20.00 -11.46
N SER A 4 -42.55 18.92 -12.20
CA SER A 4 -41.61 17.84 -11.93
C SER A 4 -40.16 18.30 -12.10
N SER A 5 -39.43 18.49 -11.01
CA SER A 5 -37.97 18.62 -11.03
C SER A 5 -37.33 17.24 -10.85
N SER A 6 -37.27 16.46 -11.94
CA SER A 6 -36.49 15.22 -12.01
C SER A 6 -35.04 15.55 -12.38
N SER A 7 -34.13 15.56 -11.40
CA SER A 7 -32.68 15.45 -11.65
C SER A 7 -31.93 14.80 -10.48
N SER A 8 -32.46 13.71 -9.95
CA SER A 8 -31.66 12.76 -9.16
C SER A 8 -30.90 11.85 -10.13
N SER A 9 -29.76 12.32 -10.62
CA SER A 9 -28.80 11.43 -11.27
C SER A 9 -28.19 10.53 -10.19
N SER A 10 -28.74 9.32 -10.07
CA SER A 10 -28.22 8.29 -9.18
C SER A 10 -26.88 7.82 -9.73
N PHE A 11 -25.80 8.45 -9.26
CA PHE A 11 -24.44 8.07 -9.58
C PHE A 11 -23.95 7.09 -8.51
N TYR A 12 -23.71 5.87 -8.97
CA TYR A 12 -22.73 4.94 -8.44
C TYR A 12 -23.15 3.78 -7.50
N PRO A 13 -22.58 2.58 -7.74
CA PRO A 13 -21.73 2.25 -8.88
C PRO A 13 -22.57 1.84 -10.10
N PRO A 14 -22.50 2.52 -11.26
CA PRO A 14 -22.93 1.90 -12.50
C PRO A 14 -22.10 0.62 -12.64
N SER A 15 -22.80 -0.47 -12.93
CA SER A 15 -22.21 -1.66 -13.53
C SER A 15 -21.38 -1.22 -14.77
N PRO A 16 -20.34 -1.99 -15.17
CA PRO A 16 -19.63 -1.77 -16.44
C PRO A 16 -20.56 -1.64 -17.67
N ALA A 17 -21.83 -2.03 -17.53
CA ALA A 17 -22.89 -1.90 -18.52
C ALA A 17 -23.48 -0.49 -18.72
N PHE A 18 -23.16 0.52 -17.87
CA PHE A 18 -23.77 1.86 -17.97
C PHE A 18 -22.74 2.98 -18.09
N GLY A 19 -22.15 3.06 -19.28
CA GLY A 19 -21.40 4.22 -19.76
C GLY A 19 -20.43 3.80 -20.85
N ARG A 20 -20.72 4.14 -22.11
CA ARG A 20 -19.67 4.07 -23.14
C ARG A 20 -18.57 5.05 -22.70
N PRO A 21 -17.29 4.63 -22.58
CA PRO A 21 -16.21 5.55 -22.27
C PRO A 21 -16.29 6.76 -23.19
N LYS A 22 -16.30 7.98 -22.61
CA LYS A 22 -16.54 9.19 -23.42
C LYS A 22 -15.31 9.59 -24.23
N SER A 23 -14.10 9.30 -23.73
CA SER A 23 -12.84 9.58 -24.43
C SER A 23 -12.04 8.32 -24.77
N ALA A 24 -11.20 8.46 -25.80
CA ALA A 24 -10.31 7.39 -26.25
C ALA A 24 -9.26 7.04 -25.18
N ALA A 25 -8.74 8.02 -24.44
CA ALA A 25 -7.82 7.77 -23.32
C ALA A 25 -8.48 6.98 -22.19
N VAL A 26 -9.70 7.32 -21.77
CA VAL A 26 -10.43 6.56 -20.74
C VAL A 26 -10.58 5.10 -21.16
N THR A 27 -10.94 4.84 -22.42
CA THR A 27 -11.04 3.46 -22.96
C THR A 27 -9.72 2.71 -22.86
N ARG A 28 -8.63 3.33 -23.34
CA ARG A 28 -7.29 2.72 -23.36
C ARG A 28 -6.80 2.42 -21.95
N VAL A 29 -6.91 3.37 -21.03
CA VAL A 29 -6.46 3.20 -19.64
C VAL A 29 -7.30 2.16 -18.91
N ALA A 30 -8.63 2.17 -19.05
CA ALA A 30 -9.51 1.14 -18.45
C ALA A 30 -9.15 -0.29 -18.92
N SER A 31 -8.74 -0.43 -20.19
CA SER A 31 -8.38 -1.72 -20.79
C SER A 31 -7.10 -2.35 -20.22
N MET A 32 -6.31 -1.60 -19.45
CA MET A 32 -5.11 -2.10 -18.76
C MET A 32 -5.42 -3.32 -17.85
N THR A 33 -6.63 -3.39 -17.29
CA THR A 33 -7.08 -4.55 -16.48
C THR A 33 -7.17 -5.87 -17.25
N SER A 34 -7.25 -5.80 -18.58
CA SER A 34 -7.29 -6.94 -19.49
C SER A 34 -5.98 -7.17 -20.25
N ASP A 35 -5.02 -6.26 -20.14
CA ASP A 35 -3.73 -6.35 -20.85
C ASP A 35 -2.89 -7.50 -20.26
N ALA A 36 -2.56 -8.48 -21.09
CA ALA A 36 -1.86 -9.68 -20.66
C ALA A 36 -0.43 -9.40 -20.17
N ALA A 37 0.28 -8.46 -20.81
CA ALA A 37 1.64 -8.11 -20.45
C ALA A 37 1.69 -7.31 -19.14
N ALA A 38 0.83 -6.30 -19.01
CA ALA A 38 0.68 -5.51 -17.79
C ALA A 38 0.32 -6.38 -16.58
N ARG A 39 -0.64 -7.31 -16.75
CA ARG A 39 -1.01 -8.26 -15.70
C ARG A 39 0.14 -9.21 -15.33
N ARG A 40 0.87 -9.72 -16.32
CA ARG A 40 2.04 -10.58 -16.07
C ARG A 40 3.10 -9.83 -15.27
N TRP A 41 3.49 -8.63 -15.68
CA TRP A 41 4.48 -7.83 -14.96
C TRP A 41 4.00 -7.39 -13.57
N ALA A 42 2.71 -7.12 -13.38
CA ALA A 42 2.15 -6.86 -12.05
C ALA A 42 2.28 -8.11 -11.17
N ASN A 43 1.91 -9.29 -11.69
CA ASN A 43 2.02 -10.56 -10.99
C ASN A 43 3.48 -10.92 -10.65
N ASP A 44 4.44 -10.62 -11.54
CA ASP A 44 5.87 -10.79 -11.31
C ASP A 44 6.34 -9.97 -10.08
N ASN A 45 5.61 -8.91 -9.71
CA ASN A 45 5.84 -8.10 -8.50
C ASN A 45 4.90 -8.47 -7.33
N GLY A 46 4.11 -9.54 -7.43
CA GLY A 46 3.10 -9.94 -6.44
C GLY A 46 1.84 -9.07 -6.41
N LEU A 47 1.65 -8.23 -7.42
CA LEU A 47 0.55 -7.29 -7.54
C LEU A 47 -0.45 -7.75 -8.60
N ALA A 48 -1.63 -7.15 -8.60
CA ALA A 48 -2.66 -7.34 -9.60
C ALA A 48 -3.22 -5.98 -10.02
N ILE A 49 -3.64 -5.89 -11.29
CA ILE A 49 -4.35 -4.74 -11.83
C ILE A 49 -5.84 -5.06 -11.78
N MET A 50 -6.63 -4.27 -11.07
CA MET A 50 -8.04 -4.52 -10.80
C MET A 50 -8.87 -3.24 -10.82
N ASN A 51 -10.19 -3.36 -11.01
CA ASN A 51 -11.13 -2.23 -10.99
C ASN A 51 -11.77 -2.00 -9.62
N VAL A 52 -11.76 -3.02 -8.76
CA VAL A 52 -12.38 -2.99 -7.43
C VAL A 52 -11.38 -3.51 -6.41
N SER A 53 -11.03 -2.66 -5.45
CA SER A 53 -10.14 -2.99 -4.34
C SER A 53 -10.95 -3.28 -3.08
N TRP A 54 -10.64 -4.37 -2.38
CA TRP A 54 -11.25 -4.68 -1.09
C TRP A 54 -10.49 -3.96 0.04
N GLU A 55 -11.15 -3.05 0.74
CA GLU A 55 -10.62 -2.26 1.85
C GLU A 55 -11.37 -2.54 3.15
N ASP A 56 -11.35 -3.79 3.54
CA ASP A 56 -12.09 -4.24 4.71
C ASP A 56 -11.37 -3.87 6.00
N ALA A 57 -12.15 -3.45 7.00
CA ALA A 57 -11.66 -3.32 8.36
C ALA A 57 -11.75 -4.65 9.12
N ALA A 58 -12.69 -5.53 8.75
CA ALA A 58 -12.83 -6.84 9.39
C ALA A 58 -13.49 -7.86 8.46
N ARG A 59 -12.88 -9.05 8.39
CA ARG A 59 -13.28 -10.14 7.49
C ARG A 59 -13.11 -11.50 8.16
N ASN A 60 -14.00 -12.43 7.83
CA ASN A 60 -13.85 -13.83 8.23
C ASN A 60 -12.70 -14.48 7.44
N LYS A 61 -11.81 -15.21 8.12
CA LYS A 61 -10.67 -15.87 7.47
C LYS A 61 -11.14 -16.75 6.32
N ASN A 62 -10.41 -16.69 5.20
CA ASN A 62 -10.72 -17.42 3.96
C ASN A 62 -12.12 -17.14 3.37
N SER A 63 -12.71 -15.96 3.64
CA SER A 63 -14.04 -15.58 3.15
C SER A 63 -14.02 -14.24 2.43
N ALA A 64 -15.01 -14.00 1.56
CA ALA A 64 -15.34 -12.67 1.04
C ALA A 64 -16.35 -11.93 1.93
N TYR A 65 -16.78 -12.53 3.05
CA TYR A 65 -17.75 -11.96 3.97
C TYR A 65 -17.12 -11.58 5.31
N GLY A 66 -17.74 -10.60 5.98
CA GLY A 66 -17.37 -10.18 7.31
C GLY A 66 -18.20 -9.00 7.80
N PRO A 67 -17.91 -8.51 9.01
CA PRO A 67 -18.74 -7.51 9.66
C PRO A 67 -18.41 -6.06 9.29
N CYS A 68 -17.28 -5.79 8.62
CA CYS A 68 -16.92 -4.44 8.16
C CYS A 68 -16.20 -4.53 6.80
N ILE A 69 -17.01 -4.68 5.75
CA ILE A 69 -16.57 -4.97 4.38
C ILE A 69 -16.80 -3.76 3.50
N SER A 70 -15.78 -3.37 2.73
CA SER A 70 -15.86 -2.22 1.84
C SER A 70 -15.12 -2.44 0.52
N ASP A 71 -15.85 -2.19 -0.57
CA ASP A 71 -15.33 -2.17 -1.92
C ASP A 71 -15.04 -0.73 -2.31
N MET A 72 -13.88 -0.49 -2.91
CA MET A 72 -13.48 0.83 -3.38
C MET A 72 -13.13 0.81 -4.86
N THR A 73 -13.48 1.90 -5.55
CA THR A 73 -13.35 2.06 -7.00
C THR A 73 -12.81 3.43 -7.35
N LEU A 74 -12.01 3.50 -8.41
CA LEU A 74 -11.56 4.75 -9.01
C LEU A 74 -12.38 5.04 -10.26
N VAL A 75 -12.87 6.26 -10.40
CA VAL A 75 -13.86 6.60 -11.43
C VAL A 75 -13.44 7.84 -12.20
N VAL A 76 -13.43 7.72 -13.53
CA VAL A 76 -13.27 8.85 -14.45
C VAL A 76 -14.32 8.73 -15.54
N GLU A 77 -15.08 9.80 -15.79
CA GLU A 77 -16.14 9.82 -16.82
C GLU A 77 -17.09 8.60 -16.73
N ASN A 78 -17.52 8.25 -15.51
CA ASN A 78 -18.32 7.07 -15.18
C ASN A 78 -17.68 5.70 -15.50
N THR A 79 -16.41 5.65 -15.87
CA THR A 79 -15.68 4.42 -16.16
C THR A 79 -14.76 4.06 -15.01
N TRP A 80 -14.73 2.78 -14.61
CA TRP A 80 -13.78 2.30 -13.61
C TRP A 80 -12.36 2.28 -14.16
N MET A 81 -11.47 2.92 -13.43
CA MET A 81 -10.05 3.02 -13.76
C MET A 81 -9.25 1.92 -13.04
N PRO A 82 -8.15 1.46 -13.66
CA PRO A 82 -7.34 0.40 -13.11
C PRO A 82 -6.58 0.87 -11.87
N VAL A 83 -6.49 -0.02 -10.90
CA VAL A 83 -5.72 0.12 -9.68
C VAL A 83 -4.75 -1.05 -9.59
N LEU A 84 -3.47 -0.74 -9.43
CA LEU A 84 -2.41 -1.68 -9.13
C LEU A 84 -2.29 -1.82 -7.61
N ARG A 85 -2.60 -3.01 -7.11
CA ARG A 85 -2.44 -3.35 -5.70
C ARG A 85 -2.27 -4.85 -5.53
N VAL A 86 -2.05 -5.27 -4.31
CA VAL A 86 -2.05 -6.68 -3.93
C VAL A 86 -3.38 -7.33 -4.27
N PRO A 87 -3.40 -8.61 -4.72
CA PRO A 87 -4.63 -9.38 -4.86
C PRO A 87 -5.54 -9.30 -3.63
N ASN A 88 -6.81 -9.05 -3.90
CA ASN A 88 -7.89 -8.91 -2.91
C ASN A 88 -8.00 -10.11 -1.93
N PHE A 89 -7.71 -11.33 -2.39
CA PHE A 89 -7.72 -12.53 -1.54
C PHE A 89 -6.49 -12.68 -0.63
N SER A 90 -5.45 -11.88 -0.86
CA SER A 90 -4.25 -11.85 0.01
C SER A 90 -4.34 -10.72 1.03
N ASP A 91 -4.88 -9.56 0.66
CA ASP A 91 -5.05 -8.33 1.46
C ASP A 91 -4.03 -8.17 2.61
N PRO A 92 -2.73 -8.01 2.29
CA PRO A 92 -1.75 -7.74 3.30
C PRO A 92 -1.90 -6.30 3.79
N ILE A 93 -1.80 -6.19 5.09
CA ILE A 93 -2.01 -5.00 5.88
C ILE A 93 -0.74 -4.75 6.68
N MET A 94 -0.45 -3.48 6.91
CA MET A 94 0.63 -3.07 7.81
C MET A 94 0.04 -2.30 8.98
N SER A 95 0.59 -2.49 10.17
CA SER A 95 0.22 -1.75 11.36
C SER A 95 1.12 -0.52 11.46
N ILE A 96 0.53 0.67 11.46
CA ILE A 96 1.26 1.94 11.61
C ILE A 96 0.69 2.69 12.81
N PRO A 97 1.54 3.25 13.70
CA PRO A 97 1.08 4.07 14.81
C PRO A 97 0.26 5.26 14.30
N THR A 98 -0.93 5.50 14.86
CA THR A 98 -1.78 6.63 14.47
C THR A 98 -1.15 7.99 14.78
N SER A 99 -0.15 8.03 15.68
CA SER A 99 0.69 9.21 15.93
C SER A 99 1.66 9.54 14.79
N LYS A 100 1.96 8.58 13.89
CA LYS A 100 2.84 8.77 12.72
C LYS A 100 2.07 9.04 11.43
N ILE A 101 0.76 8.82 11.42
CA ILE A 101 -0.09 9.09 10.27
C ILE A 101 -0.51 10.55 10.34
N MET A 102 -0.06 11.38 9.40
CA MET A 102 -0.33 12.82 9.42
C MET A 102 -1.54 13.16 8.54
N VAL A 103 -2.41 14.02 9.06
CA VAL A 103 -3.58 14.58 8.37
C VAL A 103 -3.51 16.11 8.36
N THR A 104 -4.14 16.75 7.39
CA THR A 104 -4.09 18.20 7.21
C THR A 104 -5.42 18.81 7.66
N VAL A 105 -5.38 19.80 8.55
CA VAL A 105 -6.58 20.49 9.08
C VAL A 105 -6.55 21.98 8.75
N GLY A 106 -7.70 22.64 8.90
CA GLY A 106 -7.93 24.06 8.62
C GLY A 106 -8.86 24.28 7.42
N ASN A 107 -9.04 23.28 6.56
CA ASN A 107 -9.91 23.34 5.39
C ASN A 107 -11.40 23.31 5.75
N GLU A 108 -11.76 22.87 6.96
CA GLU A 108 -13.12 22.88 7.48
C GLU A 108 -13.62 24.29 7.82
N SER A 109 -12.70 25.21 8.15
CA SER A 109 -13.05 26.56 8.56
C SER A 109 -13.58 27.37 7.38
N PRO A 110 -14.69 28.12 7.53
CA PRO A 110 -15.12 29.06 6.50
C PRO A 110 -14.16 30.26 6.37
N HIS A 111 -13.28 30.47 7.36
CA HIS A 111 -12.31 31.54 7.40
C HIS A 111 -10.98 31.13 6.79
N ASN A 112 -10.15 32.11 6.42
CA ASN A 112 -8.84 31.85 5.85
C ASN A 112 -7.80 31.56 6.93
N VAL A 113 -7.85 30.33 7.47
CA VAL A 113 -6.88 29.83 8.45
C VAL A 113 -5.75 29.06 7.74
N PRO A 114 -4.50 29.10 8.27
CA PRO A 114 -3.41 28.32 7.71
C PRO A 114 -3.63 26.82 7.88
N LEU A 115 -3.32 26.05 6.84
CA LEU A 115 -3.36 24.58 6.92
C LEU A 115 -2.24 24.08 7.84
N THR A 116 -2.58 23.15 8.72
CA THR A 116 -1.64 22.57 9.70
C THR A 116 -1.68 21.04 9.61
N LYS A 117 -0.52 20.39 9.74
CA LYS A 117 -0.44 18.93 9.82
C LYS A 117 -0.46 18.48 11.27
N ILE A 118 -1.38 17.58 11.60
CA ILE A 118 -1.50 16.95 12.91
C ILE A 118 -1.55 15.43 12.76
N SER A 119 -1.32 14.69 13.85
CA SER A 119 -1.43 13.23 13.78
C SER A 119 -2.90 12.77 13.69
N LEU A 120 -3.13 11.59 13.11
CA LEU A 120 -4.46 10.97 13.07
C LEU A 120 -4.99 10.71 14.48
N HIS A 121 -4.12 10.34 15.42
CA HIS A 121 -4.47 10.25 16.84
C HIS A 121 -5.06 11.56 17.35
N GLU A 122 -4.32 12.66 17.20
CA GLU A 122 -4.77 13.98 17.66
C GLU A 122 -6.07 14.43 16.98
N TYR A 123 -6.20 14.18 15.67
CA TYR A 123 -7.42 14.47 14.91
C TYR A 123 -8.63 13.72 15.46
N LEU A 124 -8.52 12.41 15.71
CA LEU A 124 -9.64 11.59 16.19
C LEU A 124 -10.03 11.93 17.63
N ASP A 125 -9.05 12.25 18.46
CA ASP A 125 -9.29 12.65 19.85
C ASP A 125 -10.02 14.00 19.93
N ASN A 126 -9.71 14.89 18.98
CA ASN A 126 -10.26 16.25 18.90
C ASN A 126 -11.23 16.45 17.72
N ILE A 127 -11.87 15.39 17.22
CA ILE A 127 -12.62 15.45 15.96
C ILE A 127 -13.78 16.46 15.96
N HIS A 128 -14.33 16.78 17.14
CA HIS A 128 -15.35 17.79 17.36
C HIS A 128 -14.89 19.23 17.02
N LYS A 129 -13.57 19.47 16.92
CA LYS A 129 -13.02 20.77 16.47
C LYS A 129 -13.11 20.93 14.95
N TYR A 130 -13.08 19.82 14.23
CA TYR A 130 -12.96 19.80 12.77
C TYR A 130 -14.27 19.42 12.07
N THR A 131 -15.27 18.99 12.83
CA THR A 131 -16.53 18.42 12.33
C THR A 131 -17.68 18.77 13.27
N GLU A 132 -18.92 18.48 12.89
CA GLU A 132 -20.10 18.65 13.76
C GLU A 132 -20.34 17.48 14.74
N LEU A 133 -19.35 16.62 14.97
CA LEU A 133 -19.47 15.52 15.94
C LEU A 133 -19.29 16.02 17.38
N GLU A 134 -19.99 15.40 18.32
CA GLU A 134 -19.97 15.84 19.73
C GLU A 134 -18.84 15.22 20.56
N ARG A 135 -18.25 14.10 20.10
CA ARG A 135 -17.36 13.26 20.92
C ARG A 135 -16.15 12.79 20.14
N SER A 136 -15.08 12.46 20.88
CA SER A 136 -13.90 11.76 20.36
C SER A 136 -14.30 10.43 19.70
N LEU A 137 -13.65 10.12 18.57
CA LEU A 137 -13.72 8.81 17.92
C LEU A 137 -12.43 8.00 18.12
N TYR A 138 -11.57 8.41 19.04
CA TYR A 138 -10.36 7.68 19.39
C TYR A 138 -10.61 6.72 20.56
N ALA A 139 -10.31 5.44 20.39
CA ALA A 139 -10.35 4.44 21.46
C ALA A 139 -8.92 4.12 21.95
N PRO A 140 -8.45 4.67 23.09
CA PRO A 140 -7.03 4.58 23.50
C PRO A 140 -6.46 3.16 23.59
N ALA A 141 -7.28 2.18 23.97
CA ALA A 141 -6.85 0.77 24.09
C ALA A 141 -6.60 0.09 22.73
N HIS A 142 -7.16 0.61 21.63
CA HIS A 142 -7.19 -0.08 20.33
C HIS A 142 -6.62 0.77 19.17
N ASP A 143 -6.82 2.08 19.21
CA ASP A 143 -6.56 2.98 18.08
C ASP A 143 -5.13 3.58 18.10
N HIS A 144 -4.23 3.08 18.97
CA HIS A 144 -2.81 3.45 18.94
C HIS A 144 -2.09 2.94 17.67
N GLN A 145 -2.71 2.03 16.92
CA GLN A 145 -2.30 1.57 15.60
C GLN A 145 -3.47 1.61 14.62
N ALA A 146 -3.19 1.84 13.33
CA ALA A 146 -4.14 1.66 12.25
C ALA A 146 -3.66 0.59 11.26
N LEU A 147 -4.60 -0.07 10.59
CA LEU A 147 -4.31 -1.00 9.49
C LEU A 147 -4.18 -0.22 8.19
N VAL A 148 -3.02 -0.31 7.55
CA VAL A 148 -2.67 0.46 6.37
C VAL A 148 -2.49 -0.47 5.16
N SER A 149 -3.00 -0.04 4.01
CA SER A 149 -2.78 -0.65 2.70
C SER A 149 -2.36 0.42 1.69
N THR A 150 -1.70 0.00 0.61
CA THR A 150 -1.21 0.89 -0.44
C THR A 150 -1.70 0.42 -1.81
N GLN A 151 -1.96 1.37 -2.70
CA GLN A 151 -2.27 1.08 -4.09
C GLN A 151 -1.83 2.22 -5.01
N ALA A 152 -1.60 1.89 -6.28
CA ALA A 152 -1.32 2.86 -7.33
C ALA A 152 -2.49 2.93 -8.32
N CYS A 153 -2.93 4.12 -8.63
CA CYS A 153 -4.11 4.44 -9.41
C CYS A 153 -3.69 5.07 -10.75
N PHE A 154 -4.22 4.60 -11.89
CA PHE A 154 -3.91 5.21 -13.19
C PHE A 154 -5.05 6.08 -13.69
N LEU A 155 -4.72 7.31 -14.09
CA LEU A 155 -5.65 8.32 -14.57
C LEU A 155 -5.43 8.61 -16.05
N PRO A 156 -6.50 8.74 -16.85
CA PRO A 156 -6.43 9.00 -18.29
C PRO A 156 -6.22 10.50 -18.56
N ILE A 157 -4.99 10.97 -18.42
CA ILE A 157 -4.62 12.38 -18.64
C ILE A 157 -3.96 12.52 -20.01
N GLU A 158 -4.73 13.06 -20.97
CA GLU A 158 -4.23 13.40 -22.30
C GLU A 158 -3.36 14.66 -22.26
N GLU A 159 -2.35 14.73 -23.11
CA GLU A 159 -1.48 15.92 -23.22
C GLU A 159 -2.27 17.15 -23.68
N ALA A 160 -3.27 16.95 -24.55
CA ALA A 160 -4.12 18.01 -25.08
C ALA A 160 -5.03 18.65 -24.03
N THR A 161 -5.63 17.86 -23.13
CA THR A 161 -6.50 18.37 -22.04
C THR A 161 -5.68 18.77 -20.82
N GLY A 162 -4.57 18.08 -20.57
CA GLY A 162 -3.65 18.30 -19.46
C GLY A 162 -4.20 17.94 -18.08
N LYS A 163 -5.49 17.62 -17.96
CA LYS A 163 -6.17 17.33 -16.69
C LYS A 163 -7.23 16.24 -16.81
N ALA A 164 -7.51 15.55 -15.70
CA ALA A 164 -8.64 14.64 -15.56
C ALA A 164 -9.36 14.86 -14.21
N GLU A 165 -10.67 15.07 -14.25
CA GLU A 165 -11.53 15.06 -13.05
C GLU A 165 -11.84 13.59 -12.70
N PHE A 166 -11.66 13.21 -11.43
CA PHE A 166 -11.87 11.84 -10.98
C PHE A 166 -12.52 11.80 -9.60
N HIS A 167 -13.06 10.64 -9.25
CA HIS A 167 -13.70 10.38 -7.97
C HIS A 167 -13.25 9.03 -7.40
N VAL A 168 -13.29 8.93 -6.07
CA VAL A 168 -13.20 7.64 -5.39
C VAL A 168 -14.59 7.24 -4.91
N GLY A 169 -15.06 6.09 -5.38
CA GLY A 169 -16.31 5.49 -4.93
C GLY A 169 -16.04 4.46 -3.84
N LEU A 170 -16.81 4.52 -2.75
CA LEU A 170 -16.75 3.55 -1.66
C LEU A 170 -18.12 2.87 -1.51
N THR A 171 -18.12 1.55 -1.39
CA THR A 171 -19.30 0.74 -1.11
C THR A 171 -19.09 -0.03 0.18
N ASN A 172 -19.81 0.35 1.24
CA ASN A 172 -19.80 -0.35 2.52
C ASN A 172 -21.07 -1.19 2.67
N TYR A 173 -20.92 -2.51 2.86
CA TYR A 173 -22.03 -3.45 2.83
C TYR A 173 -22.92 -3.40 4.07
N GLN A 174 -22.47 -2.75 5.14
CA GLN A 174 -23.19 -2.62 6.40
C GLN A 174 -23.82 -1.25 6.59
N ALA A 175 -23.43 -0.23 5.82
CA ALA A 175 -23.95 1.14 5.93
C ALA A 175 -25.43 1.25 5.54
N ARG A 176 -26.20 1.98 6.37
CA ARG A 176 -27.65 2.24 6.20
C ARG A 176 -27.96 3.70 6.52
N GLU A 177 -29.05 4.21 5.95
CA GLU A 177 -29.42 5.64 5.99
C GLU A 177 -29.46 6.23 7.40
N ASN A 178 -30.08 5.52 8.34
CA ASN A 178 -30.28 5.98 9.72
C ASN A 178 -29.42 5.20 10.73
N ASP A 179 -28.41 4.47 10.25
CA ASP A 179 -27.56 3.58 11.04
C ASP A 179 -26.21 3.34 10.31
N PRO A 180 -25.36 4.39 10.18
CA PRO A 180 -24.13 4.32 9.41
C PRO A 180 -23.13 3.36 10.04
N ALA A 181 -22.44 2.57 9.21
CA ALA A 181 -21.44 1.60 9.68
C ALA A 181 -20.03 2.19 9.80
N VAL A 182 -19.75 3.27 9.06
CA VAL A 182 -18.40 3.80 8.90
C VAL A 182 -18.44 5.31 8.67
N LEU A 183 -17.50 6.01 9.31
CA LEU A 183 -17.12 7.37 8.96
C LEU A 183 -15.85 7.32 8.13
N VAL A 184 -15.81 8.08 7.05
CA VAL A 184 -14.68 8.11 6.11
C VAL A 184 -14.01 9.48 6.17
N LEU A 185 -12.70 9.49 6.38
CA LEU A 185 -11.86 10.66 6.18
C LEU A 185 -11.19 10.57 4.82
N VAL A 186 -11.27 11.65 4.05
CA VAL A 186 -10.53 11.85 2.82
C VAL A 186 -9.46 12.89 3.10
N CYS A 187 -8.20 12.51 3.01
CA CYS A 187 -7.07 13.35 3.41
C CYS A 187 -6.14 13.60 2.22
N THR A 188 -5.84 14.87 1.97
CA THR A 188 -4.88 15.35 0.97
C THR A 188 -3.97 16.41 1.61
N ASP A 189 -3.01 16.94 0.84
CA ASP A 189 -2.23 18.11 1.26
C ASP A 189 -3.10 19.38 1.39
N THR A 190 -4.25 19.44 0.71
CA THR A 190 -5.20 20.56 0.79
C THR A 190 -6.14 20.49 1.99
N GLY A 191 -6.20 19.37 2.72
CA GLY A 191 -7.06 19.23 3.89
C GLY A 191 -7.63 17.83 4.12
N THR A 192 -8.40 17.69 5.19
CA THR A 192 -9.07 16.46 5.61
C THR A 192 -10.58 16.68 5.67
N SER A 193 -11.34 15.74 5.10
CA SER A 193 -12.80 15.85 4.95
C SER A 193 -13.48 14.62 5.51
N ALA A 194 -14.34 14.82 6.52
CA ALA A 194 -15.11 13.75 7.14
C ALA A 194 -16.48 13.59 6.49
N GLN A 195 -16.85 12.35 6.15
CA GLN A 195 -18.15 11.99 5.57
C GLN A 195 -18.68 10.73 6.24
N VAL A 196 -19.96 10.73 6.59
CA VAL A 196 -20.64 9.55 7.13
C VAL A 196 -21.26 8.78 5.97
N MET A 197 -21.00 7.47 5.89
CA MET A 197 -21.63 6.60 4.90
C MET A 197 -23.09 6.33 5.29
N THR A 198 -24.02 7.11 4.73
CA THR A 198 -25.46 6.94 4.94
C THR A 198 -26.08 5.99 3.92
N GLN A 199 -25.42 5.75 2.80
CA GLN A 199 -25.88 4.80 1.80
C GLN A 199 -24.89 3.66 1.67
N ARG A 200 -25.33 2.55 1.07
CA ARG A 200 -24.44 1.42 0.80
C ARG A 200 -23.26 1.84 -0.07
N SER A 201 -23.46 2.74 -1.01
CA SER A 201 -22.43 3.25 -1.91
C SER A 201 -22.46 4.77 -1.93
N ALA A 202 -21.29 5.40 -1.93
CA ALA A 202 -21.15 6.84 -2.01
C ALA A 202 -19.90 7.24 -2.79
N THR A 203 -19.98 8.43 -3.40
CA THR A 203 -18.80 9.13 -3.92
C THR A 203 -18.17 9.95 -2.81
N LEU A 204 -16.86 9.86 -2.66
CA LEU A 204 -16.10 10.61 -1.67
C LEU A 204 -15.71 11.98 -2.21
N PHE A 205 -16.03 13.03 -1.45
CA PHE A 205 -15.72 14.42 -1.80
C PHE A 205 -14.71 15.06 -0.82
N CYS A 206 -14.15 16.20 -1.21
CA CYS A 206 -13.36 17.06 -0.34
C CYS A 206 -14.17 18.29 0.08
N ASN A 207 -14.02 18.67 1.36
CA ASN A 207 -14.47 19.92 1.93
C ASN A 207 -13.36 20.96 1.78
N ASN A 208 -13.69 22.10 1.20
CA ASN A 208 -12.85 23.28 1.21
C ASN A 208 -13.72 24.48 1.60
N LYS A 209 -13.59 24.93 2.85
CA LYS A 209 -14.31 26.07 3.41
C LYS A 209 -15.84 25.93 3.29
N GLY A 210 -16.36 24.73 3.52
CA GLY A 210 -17.79 24.41 3.41
C GLY A 210 -18.27 24.10 2.00
N SER A 211 -17.42 24.19 0.98
CA SER A 211 -17.75 23.82 -0.40
C SER A 211 -17.31 22.39 -0.71
N LYS A 212 -18.15 21.69 -1.48
CA LYS A 212 -17.91 20.33 -1.96
C LYS A 212 -17.10 20.36 -3.25
N HIS A 213 -15.99 19.66 -3.26
CA HIS A 213 -15.12 19.51 -4.42
C HIS A 213 -14.90 18.04 -4.71
N THR A 214 -14.61 17.74 -5.98
CA THR A 214 -13.99 16.48 -6.34
C THR A 214 -12.50 16.69 -6.61
N PHE A 215 -11.81 15.62 -7.01
CA PHE A 215 -10.42 15.65 -7.39
C PHE A 215 -10.24 15.98 -8.86
N ILE A 216 -9.20 16.75 -9.13
CA ILE A 216 -8.64 16.93 -10.47
C ILE A 216 -7.18 16.55 -10.40
N ALA A 217 -6.69 15.86 -11.42
CA ALA A 217 -5.27 15.54 -11.53
C ALA A 217 -4.67 16.16 -12.79
N GLU A 218 -3.40 16.51 -12.72
CA GLU A 218 -2.58 16.87 -13.88
C GLU A 218 -1.24 16.12 -13.86
N ARG A 219 -0.58 16.04 -15.01
CA ARG A 219 0.76 15.45 -15.11
C ARG A 219 1.77 16.24 -14.29
N LEU A 220 2.69 15.55 -13.60
CA LEU A 220 3.77 16.19 -12.86
C LEU A 220 4.62 17.11 -13.75
N SER A 221 4.95 16.67 -14.97
CA SER A 221 5.65 17.50 -15.95
C SER A 221 4.90 18.80 -16.26
N THR A 222 3.58 18.76 -16.42
CA THR A 222 2.71 19.93 -16.64
C THR A 222 2.67 20.86 -15.41
N ASP A 223 2.53 20.32 -14.21
CA ASP A 223 2.58 21.10 -12.95
C ASP A 223 3.95 21.79 -12.77
N ARG A 224 5.05 21.07 -13.05
CA ARG A 224 6.42 21.61 -12.99
C ARG A 224 6.65 22.72 -13.99
N ALA A 225 6.17 22.56 -15.23
CA ALA A 225 6.25 23.58 -16.25
C ALA A 225 5.51 24.87 -15.84
N LYS A 226 4.32 24.75 -15.23
CA LYS A 226 3.56 25.91 -14.71
C LYS A 226 4.28 26.64 -13.57
N ARG A 227 5.01 25.90 -12.73
CA ARG A 227 5.81 26.47 -11.65
C ARG A 227 7.18 27.00 -12.12
N GLY A 228 7.54 26.83 -13.39
CA GLY A 228 8.84 27.25 -13.92
C GLY A 228 10.03 26.46 -13.37
N VAL A 229 9.82 25.21 -12.95
CA VAL A 229 10.88 24.31 -12.45
C VAL A 229 11.21 23.21 -13.46
N ALA A 230 12.34 22.52 -13.26
CA ALA A 230 12.75 21.42 -14.13
C ALA A 230 11.66 20.33 -14.21
N THR A 231 11.30 19.91 -15.43
CA THR A 231 10.19 18.97 -15.67
C THR A 231 10.56 17.50 -15.43
N THR A 232 11.87 17.19 -15.38
CA THR A 232 12.41 15.85 -15.19
C THR A 232 13.09 15.70 -13.83
N GLY A 233 13.26 14.45 -13.37
CA GLY A 233 13.90 14.14 -12.08
C GLY A 233 12.94 13.68 -11.00
N ALA A 234 13.49 13.22 -9.87
CA ALA A 234 12.73 12.71 -8.73
C ALA A 234 11.77 13.75 -8.16
N MET A 235 10.69 13.30 -7.53
CA MET A 235 9.76 14.22 -6.84
C MET A 235 10.40 14.84 -5.62
N THR A 236 10.05 16.09 -5.36
CA THR A 236 10.29 16.78 -4.09
C THR A 236 9.26 16.33 -3.05
N GLU A 237 9.55 16.53 -1.76
CA GLU A 237 8.62 16.19 -0.66
C GLU A 237 7.24 16.85 -0.82
N ALA A 238 7.19 18.08 -1.34
CA ALA A 238 5.94 18.80 -1.61
C ALA A 238 5.17 18.21 -2.81
N GLU A 239 5.85 17.64 -3.80
CA GLU A 239 5.22 16.92 -4.90
C GLU A 239 4.73 15.54 -4.46
N GLU A 240 5.48 14.86 -3.59
CA GLU A 240 5.06 13.59 -2.97
C GLU A 240 3.79 13.78 -2.14
N ALA A 241 3.71 14.84 -1.35
CA ALA A 241 2.51 15.19 -0.58
C ALA A 241 1.26 15.44 -1.45
N ARG A 242 1.44 15.90 -2.70
CA ARG A 242 0.38 16.14 -3.69
C ARG A 242 0.08 14.93 -4.58
N ASN A 243 0.86 13.85 -4.47
CA ASN A 243 0.72 12.67 -5.32
C ASN A 243 -0.13 11.56 -4.70
N TYR A 244 -0.68 11.76 -3.50
CA TYR A 244 -1.52 10.75 -2.87
C TYR A 244 -2.80 11.31 -2.27
N VAL A 245 -3.80 10.44 -2.19
CA VAL A 245 -5.01 10.63 -1.37
C VAL A 245 -5.02 9.51 -0.35
N MET A 246 -5.19 9.87 0.92
CA MET A 246 -5.33 8.91 2.01
C MET A 246 -6.79 8.81 2.43
N ILE A 247 -7.34 7.60 2.37
CA ILE A 247 -8.73 7.30 2.70
C ILE A 247 -8.75 6.50 4.00
N ILE A 248 -9.43 7.00 5.01
CA ILE A 248 -9.45 6.41 6.34
C ILE A 248 -10.88 6.03 6.69
N GLN A 249 -11.12 4.75 6.91
CA GLN A 249 -12.39 4.20 7.33
C GLN A 249 -12.36 3.96 8.85
N ILE A 250 -13.29 4.57 9.55
CA ILE A 250 -13.46 4.50 11.01
C ILE A 250 -14.77 3.77 11.29
N PRO A 251 -14.72 2.50 11.73
CA PRO A 251 -15.92 1.73 12.05
C PRO A 251 -16.73 2.38 13.19
N LEU A 252 -18.03 2.51 12.97
CA LEU A 252 -19.00 3.08 13.91
C LEU A 252 -19.86 2.00 14.56
N GLU A 253 -20.40 2.31 15.74
CA GLU A 253 -21.39 1.47 16.39
C GLU A 253 -22.70 1.52 15.61
N GLN A 254 -23.27 0.34 15.34
CA GLN A 254 -24.56 0.21 14.68
C GLN A 254 -25.59 -0.33 15.66
N LYS A 255 -26.86 -0.01 15.40
CA LYS A 255 -27.98 -0.59 16.15
C LYS A 255 -27.97 -2.11 15.98
N PRO A 256 -28.26 -2.88 17.04
CA PRO A 256 -28.41 -4.32 16.92
C PRO A 256 -29.44 -4.62 15.83
N VAL A 257 -29.10 -5.51 14.91
CA VAL A 257 -30.07 -5.96 13.92
C VAL A 257 -31.08 -6.82 14.68
N SER A 258 -32.28 -6.28 14.92
CA SER A 258 -33.37 -7.06 15.48
C SER A 258 -33.75 -8.12 14.45
N PHE A 259 -33.25 -9.34 14.62
CA PHE A 259 -33.89 -10.50 14.01
C PHE A 259 -35.28 -10.58 14.64
N GLY A 260 -36.28 -10.15 13.89
CA GLY A 260 -37.66 -10.36 14.29
C GLY A 260 -37.87 -11.85 14.52
N THR A 261 -38.10 -12.24 15.76
CA THR A 261 -38.84 -13.45 16.11
C THR A 261 -40.26 -13.29 15.56
N GLY A 262 -40.40 -13.38 14.24
CA GLY A 262 -41.67 -13.63 13.58
C GLY A 262 -42.07 -15.06 13.95
N GLY A 263 -43.19 -15.17 14.66
CA GLY A 263 -43.64 -16.40 15.29
C GLY A 263 -43.72 -17.58 14.31
N PHE A 264 -42.89 -18.58 14.54
CA PHE A 264 -43.27 -19.96 14.26
C PHE A 264 -43.93 -20.50 15.52
N GLY A 265 -45.27 -20.57 15.46
CA GLY A 265 -46.04 -21.39 16.37
C GLY A 265 -45.49 -22.82 16.36
N ALA A 266 -45.52 -23.43 17.54
CA ALA A 266 -45.04 -24.76 17.84
C ALA A 266 -45.26 -25.78 16.71
N SER A 267 -44.17 -26.35 16.20
CA SER A 267 -44.03 -27.80 16.01
C SER A 267 -42.58 -28.15 15.67
N SER A 268 -41.91 -28.73 16.67
CA SER A 268 -40.96 -29.84 16.56
C SER A 268 -39.90 -29.85 15.43
N GLY A 269 -38.64 -29.72 15.83
CA GLY A 269 -37.56 -30.57 15.32
C GLY A 269 -36.45 -29.87 14.54
N PHE A 270 -35.47 -29.27 15.23
CA PHE A 270 -34.13 -29.06 14.68
C PHE A 270 -33.13 -29.81 15.56
N SER A 271 -32.79 -31.03 15.15
CA SER A 271 -31.60 -31.76 15.60
C SER A 271 -30.47 -31.50 14.60
N GLY A 272 -29.31 -31.13 15.14
CA GLY A 272 -28.11 -30.79 14.38
C GLY A 272 -27.57 -31.98 13.58
N PHE A 273 -26.95 -31.66 12.44
CA PHE A 273 -26.12 -32.61 11.71
C PHE A 273 -24.65 -32.38 12.04
N GLY A 274 -24.19 -33.17 13.00
CA GLY A 274 -22.81 -33.59 13.11
C GLY A 274 -22.50 -34.77 12.18
N VAL A 275 -21.26 -34.76 11.74
CA VAL A 275 -20.43 -35.78 11.08
C VAL A 275 -20.78 -37.26 11.33
N ALA A 276 -20.80 -38.07 10.26
CA ALA A 276 -20.29 -39.47 10.11
C ALA A 276 -20.95 -40.09 8.86
N SER A 277 -20.23 -40.46 7.78
CA SER A 277 -19.37 -41.64 7.60
C SER A 277 -20.09 -42.99 7.65
N SER A 278 -20.14 -43.61 6.47
CA SER A 278 -19.96 -45.05 6.17
C SER A 278 -21.16 -46.01 6.01
N THR A 279 -20.98 -46.86 4.99
CA THR A 279 -21.49 -48.23 4.76
C THR A 279 -22.76 -48.49 3.95
N SER A 280 -22.48 -48.97 2.73
CA SER A 280 -23.12 -49.94 1.83
C SER A 280 -24.14 -50.94 2.40
N PHE A 281 -25.21 -51.17 1.63
CA PHE A 281 -25.93 -52.43 1.32
C PHE A 281 -26.95 -52.04 0.22
N GLY A 282 -27.21 -52.71 -0.91
CA GLY A 282 -26.96 -54.06 -1.39
C GLY A 282 -28.27 -54.57 -2.04
N GLY A 283 -28.28 -54.86 -3.34
CA GLY A 283 -29.20 -55.83 -3.97
C GLY A 283 -30.36 -55.30 -4.84
N SER A 284 -30.24 -55.51 -6.16
CA SER A 284 -31.28 -55.50 -7.22
C SER A 284 -32.14 -56.79 -7.19
N PRO A 285 -33.15 -57.02 -8.07
CA PRO A 285 -33.08 -57.12 -9.57
C PRO A 285 -34.25 -56.38 -10.28
N GLY A 286 -34.37 -56.19 -11.60
CA GLY A 286 -33.75 -56.66 -12.84
C GLY A 286 -34.67 -56.27 -14.02
N MET A 287 -34.26 -56.61 -15.26
CA MET A 287 -34.90 -56.41 -16.60
C MET A 287 -34.31 -55.21 -17.40
N ALA A 288 -33.23 -55.37 -18.19
CA ALA A 288 -33.13 -55.91 -19.58
C ALA A 288 -33.53 -54.88 -20.67
N PHE A 289 -32.93 -54.73 -21.86
CA PHE A 289 -31.68 -55.15 -22.54
C PHE A 289 -31.58 -54.31 -23.85
N GLY A 290 -30.35 -54.05 -24.33
CA GLY A 290 -30.04 -53.68 -25.74
C GLY A 290 -29.87 -52.18 -26.03
N ALA A 291 -28.93 -51.71 -26.86
CA ALA A 291 -27.75 -52.28 -27.52
C ALA A 291 -26.83 -51.11 -27.89
N ALA A 292 -25.51 -51.35 -27.90
CA ALA A 292 -24.49 -50.38 -28.26
C ALA A 292 -24.23 -50.36 -29.78
N GLN A 293 -23.93 -49.20 -30.35
CA GLN A 293 -23.01 -49.11 -31.48
C GLN A 293 -22.35 -47.73 -31.60
N GLN A 294 -21.03 -47.72 -31.44
CA GLN A 294 -20.13 -46.65 -31.88
C GLN A 294 -19.95 -46.72 -33.41
N CYS A 295 -19.83 -45.58 -34.08
CA CYS A 295 -19.04 -45.45 -35.31
C CYS A 295 -18.73 -43.97 -35.66
N ASN A 296 -17.43 -43.69 -35.77
CA ASN A 296 -16.71 -42.78 -36.67
C ASN A 296 -17.34 -41.43 -37.11
N MET A 297 -16.70 -40.35 -36.66
CA MET A 297 -16.85 -38.99 -37.22
C MET A 297 -15.87 -38.83 -38.41
N ALA A 298 -16.41 -38.71 -39.62
CA ALA A 298 -15.66 -38.27 -40.80
C ALA A 298 -15.87 -36.76 -41.01
N ALA A 299 -14.78 -36.08 -41.39
CA ALA A 299 -14.70 -34.64 -41.59
C ALA A 299 -15.37 -34.18 -42.90
N THR A 300 -16.03 -33.03 -42.85
CA THR A 300 -16.33 -32.17 -44.01
C THR A 300 -15.99 -30.71 -43.67
N PRO A 301 -15.34 -29.95 -44.57
CA PRO A 301 -14.82 -28.62 -44.26
C PRO A 301 -15.89 -27.55 -44.51
N PHE A 302 -16.20 -26.76 -43.49
CA PHE A 302 -16.89 -25.47 -43.66
C PHE A 302 -15.85 -24.36 -43.76
N ALA A 303 -15.85 -23.67 -44.90
CA ALA A 303 -15.01 -22.51 -45.15
C ALA A 303 -15.45 -21.32 -44.28
N MET A 304 -14.56 -20.85 -43.41
CA MET A 304 -14.72 -19.61 -42.65
C MET A 304 -14.34 -18.42 -43.54
N PRO A 305 -15.11 -17.32 -43.57
CA PRO A 305 -14.65 -16.08 -44.19
C PRO A 305 -13.48 -15.52 -43.38
N ALA A 306 -12.42 -15.12 -44.08
CA ALA A 306 -11.21 -14.56 -43.49
C ALA A 306 -11.56 -13.33 -42.63
N THR A 307 -11.37 -13.45 -41.32
CA THR A 307 -11.33 -12.30 -40.42
C THR A 307 -10.09 -11.48 -40.79
N SER A 308 -10.32 -10.21 -41.09
CA SER A 308 -9.28 -9.21 -41.23
C SER A 308 -8.37 -9.27 -40.01
N ALA A 309 -7.11 -9.64 -40.24
CA ALA A 309 -6.07 -9.57 -39.23
C ALA A 309 -6.02 -8.14 -38.69
N PHE A 310 -6.32 -7.97 -37.40
CA PHE A 310 -6.01 -6.74 -36.70
C PHE A 310 -4.51 -6.53 -36.81
N SER A 311 -4.11 -5.51 -37.56
CA SER A 311 -2.74 -5.05 -37.62
C SER A 311 -2.33 -4.65 -36.19
N PHE A 312 -1.43 -5.42 -35.59
CA PHE A 312 -0.76 -5.02 -34.36
C PHE A 312 0.10 -3.82 -34.72
N GLY A 313 -0.43 -2.61 -34.47
CA GLY A 313 0.37 -1.40 -34.45
C GLY A 313 1.59 -1.62 -33.54
N ALA A 314 2.72 -1.02 -33.91
CA ALA A 314 3.95 -1.08 -33.12
C ALA A 314 3.65 -0.82 -31.63
N PRO A 315 4.33 -1.51 -30.69
CA PRO A 315 4.09 -1.31 -29.27
C PRO A 315 4.28 0.17 -28.93
N SER A 316 3.18 0.84 -28.59
CA SER A 316 3.23 2.26 -28.23
C SER A 316 4.08 2.43 -26.99
N THR A 317 4.99 3.40 -27.00
CA THR A 317 5.86 3.67 -25.85
C THR A 317 5.03 4.04 -24.61
N PRO A 318 5.32 3.45 -23.43
CA PRO A 318 4.68 3.84 -22.18
C PRO A 318 4.85 5.34 -21.91
N ASN A 319 3.79 6.03 -21.45
CA ASN A 319 3.85 7.45 -21.10
C ASN A 319 3.33 7.74 -19.68
N VAL A 320 3.64 6.83 -18.77
CA VAL A 320 3.26 6.90 -17.36
C VAL A 320 4.19 7.85 -16.62
N GLU A 321 3.62 8.77 -15.85
CA GLU A 321 4.33 9.61 -14.90
C GLU A 321 3.47 9.87 -13.66
N ALA A 322 4.03 10.47 -12.61
CA ALA A 322 3.25 10.85 -11.43
C ALA A 322 2.19 11.92 -11.77
N ALA A 323 1.03 11.84 -11.12
CA ALA A 323 -0.04 12.84 -11.24
C ALA A 323 -0.14 13.71 -9.98
N MET A 324 -0.24 15.03 -10.15
CA MET A 324 -0.48 15.96 -9.05
C MET A 324 -1.98 16.10 -8.84
N VAL A 325 -2.44 15.74 -7.65
CA VAL A 325 -3.85 15.83 -7.25
C VAL A 325 -4.13 17.24 -6.73
N GLY A 326 -5.28 17.78 -7.12
CA GLY A 326 -5.83 19.02 -6.60
C GLY A 326 -7.36 18.92 -6.52
N LEU A 327 -7.99 20.05 -6.23
CA LEU A 327 -9.45 20.16 -6.12
C LEU A 327 -10.06 20.76 -7.40
N SER A 328 -11.21 20.24 -7.82
CA SER A 328 -12.02 20.81 -8.90
C SER A 328 -12.63 22.15 -8.51
N ASP A 329 -13.43 22.75 -9.40
CA ASP A 329 -14.36 23.81 -9.02
C ASP A 329 -15.41 23.30 -8.01
N ALA A 330 -16.00 24.22 -7.25
CA ALA A 330 -17.03 23.89 -6.26
C ALA A 330 -18.28 23.28 -6.92
N LYS A 331 -18.74 22.15 -6.39
CA LYS A 331 -19.90 21.37 -6.87
C LYS A 331 -21.12 21.52 -5.95
N GLY A 332 -21.15 22.58 -5.11
CA GLY A 332 -22.20 22.87 -4.14
C GLY A 332 -21.72 22.83 -2.68
N PRO A 333 -22.62 22.94 -1.69
CA PRO A 333 -22.25 22.87 -0.28
C PRO A 333 -21.76 21.46 0.11
N PHE A 334 -20.77 21.40 0.99
CA PHE A 334 -20.31 20.15 1.57
C PHE A 334 -21.38 19.58 2.52
N PRO A 335 -21.71 18.27 2.45
CA PRO A 335 -22.71 17.68 3.33
C PRO A 335 -22.30 17.80 4.80
N LYS A 336 -23.19 18.34 5.63
CA LYS A 336 -23.00 18.37 7.09
C LYS A 336 -23.23 16.99 7.69
N ILE A 337 -22.49 16.67 8.74
CA ILE A 337 -22.68 15.40 9.47
C ILE A 337 -23.38 15.58 10.83
N SER A 338 -23.97 16.76 11.07
CA SER A 338 -24.66 17.08 12.33
C SER A 338 -25.84 16.16 12.66
N ALA A 339 -26.50 15.57 11.66
CA ALA A 339 -27.56 14.56 11.87
C ALA A 339 -27.01 13.28 12.54
N PHE A 340 -25.70 13.06 12.45
CA PHE A 340 -24.96 11.93 12.99
C PHE A 340 -24.01 12.37 14.12
N SER A 341 -24.26 13.51 14.78
CA SER A 341 -23.38 14.07 15.82
C SER A 341 -23.12 13.10 16.99
N HIS A 342 -24.05 12.18 17.22
CA HIS A 342 -24.08 11.22 18.32
C HIS A 342 -23.42 9.86 18.03
N VAL A 343 -22.87 9.65 16.81
CA VAL A 343 -22.22 8.37 16.46
C VAL A 343 -21.04 8.07 17.37
N ARG A 344 -20.77 6.78 17.56
CA ARG A 344 -19.70 6.29 18.43
C ARG A 344 -18.75 5.36 17.69
N ARG A 345 -17.49 5.37 18.11
CA ARG A 345 -16.43 4.51 17.60
C ARG A 345 -16.67 3.05 18.00
N ASN A 346 -16.72 2.14 17.03
CA ASN A 346 -16.81 0.69 17.29
C ASN A 346 -15.42 0.05 17.37
N ALA A 347 -14.80 0.13 18.56
CA ALA A 347 -13.42 -0.31 18.80
C ALA A 347 -13.17 -1.82 18.59
N LYS A 348 -14.22 -2.63 18.37
CA LYS A 348 -14.08 -4.05 18.00
C LYS A 348 -13.37 -4.23 16.66
N TYR A 349 -13.49 -3.25 15.77
CA TYR A 349 -12.88 -3.27 14.44
C TYR A 349 -11.85 -2.16 14.32
N PRO A 350 -10.68 -2.41 13.72
CA PRO A 350 -9.61 -1.43 13.61
C PRO A 350 -9.94 -0.32 12.64
N ILE A 351 -9.21 0.79 12.73
CA ILE A 351 -9.21 1.85 11.72
C ILE A 351 -8.46 1.34 10.48
N ARG A 352 -9.07 1.45 9.31
CA ARG A 352 -8.49 1.05 8.02
C ARG A 352 -8.07 2.29 7.24
N VAL A 353 -6.81 2.36 6.83
CA VAL A 353 -6.20 3.46 6.08
C VAL A 353 -5.72 2.92 4.75
N THR A 354 -6.06 3.62 3.68
CA THR A 354 -5.64 3.24 2.34
C THR A 354 -4.94 4.43 1.68
N VAL A 355 -3.70 4.23 1.25
CA VAL A 355 -2.90 5.24 0.54
C VAL A 355 -2.97 4.99 -0.96
N GLN A 356 -3.58 5.91 -1.71
CA GLN A 356 -3.66 5.88 -3.17
C GLN A 356 -2.61 6.80 -3.79
N PHE A 357 -1.64 6.25 -4.50
CA PHE A 357 -0.69 7.03 -5.31
C PHE A 357 -1.20 7.17 -6.74
N TYR A 358 -1.14 8.36 -7.33
CA TYR A 358 -1.73 8.59 -8.66
C TYR A 358 -0.69 8.69 -9.77
N GLN A 359 -0.97 8.02 -10.88
CA GLN A 359 -0.19 8.00 -12.11
C GLN A 359 -1.03 8.56 -13.26
N ALA A 360 -0.41 9.36 -14.12
CA ALA A 360 -1.00 9.91 -15.33
C ALA A 360 -0.53 9.09 -16.54
N THR A 361 -1.45 8.69 -17.40
CA THR A 361 -1.15 8.09 -18.71
C THR A 361 -2.24 8.45 -19.71
N SER A 362 -1.92 8.57 -20.99
CA SER A 362 -2.94 8.79 -22.03
C SER A 362 -3.20 7.55 -22.88
N ASN A 363 -2.31 6.55 -22.82
CA ASN A 363 -2.39 5.34 -23.63
C ASN A 363 -2.62 4.06 -22.83
N GLY A 364 -2.53 4.11 -21.49
CA GLY A 364 -2.72 2.93 -20.65
C GLY A 364 -1.62 1.88 -20.78
N VAL A 365 -0.49 2.21 -21.42
CA VAL A 365 0.62 1.29 -21.62
C VAL A 365 1.65 1.46 -20.52
N VAL A 366 2.00 0.34 -19.89
CA VAL A 366 3.01 0.23 -18.83
C VAL A 366 4.17 -0.64 -19.32
N SER A 367 5.26 -0.66 -18.55
CA SER A 367 6.39 -1.58 -18.74
C SER A 367 6.70 -2.31 -17.44
N ALA A 368 7.53 -3.36 -17.52
CA ALA A 368 8.03 -4.06 -16.33
C ALA A 368 8.70 -3.11 -15.33
N ALA A 369 9.53 -2.18 -15.82
CA ALA A 369 10.22 -1.18 -14.99
C ALA A 369 9.24 -0.25 -14.27
N ILE A 370 8.21 0.25 -14.98
CA ILE A 370 7.18 1.11 -14.36
C ILE A 370 6.48 0.38 -13.21
N LEU A 371 6.08 -0.88 -13.42
CA LEU A 371 5.38 -1.65 -12.40
C LEU A 371 6.28 -2.00 -11.21
N GLN A 372 7.57 -2.27 -11.45
CA GLN A 372 8.56 -2.49 -10.40
C GLN A 372 8.82 -1.22 -9.58
N ASP A 373 8.91 -0.06 -10.21
CA ASP A 373 9.09 1.23 -9.54
C ASP A 373 7.87 1.57 -8.67
N LEU A 374 6.66 1.34 -9.19
CA LEU A 374 5.43 1.52 -8.42
C LEU A 374 5.34 0.55 -7.24
N ALA A 375 5.71 -0.71 -7.43
CA ALA A 375 5.79 -1.70 -6.36
C ALA A 375 6.76 -1.24 -5.26
N SER A 376 7.96 -0.81 -5.66
CA SER A 376 8.99 -0.31 -4.75
C SER A 376 8.52 0.92 -3.97
N LYS A 377 7.83 1.86 -4.64
CA LYS A 377 7.26 3.05 -4.01
C LYS A 377 6.17 2.72 -3.00
N MET A 378 5.26 1.80 -3.33
CA MET A 378 4.23 1.34 -2.38
C MET A 378 4.88 0.65 -1.17
N ASP A 379 5.92 -0.14 -1.40
CA ASP A 379 6.64 -0.83 -0.33
C ASP A 379 7.42 0.10 0.61
N GLN A 380 7.79 1.31 0.17
CA GLN A 380 8.43 2.30 1.05
C GLN A 380 7.52 2.71 2.21
N VAL A 381 6.19 2.64 2.07
CA VAL A 381 5.25 2.94 3.18
C VAL A 381 5.45 1.97 4.35
N LYS A 382 5.89 0.73 4.09
CA LYS A 382 6.18 -0.28 5.12
C LYS A 382 7.31 0.15 6.06
N THR A 383 8.17 1.08 5.66
CA THR A 383 9.24 1.59 6.54
C THR A 383 8.69 2.29 7.78
N ASN A 384 7.45 2.75 7.74
CA ASN A 384 6.75 3.36 8.86
C ASN A 384 5.98 2.35 9.74
N ALA A 385 5.93 1.07 9.34
CA ALA A 385 5.12 0.05 10.01
C ALA A 385 5.84 -0.60 11.20
N THR A 386 5.07 -0.90 12.24
CA THR A 386 5.49 -1.69 13.41
C THR A 386 5.29 -3.18 13.19
N TRP A 387 4.35 -3.56 12.33
CA TRP A 387 4.03 -4.95 11.97
C TRP A 387 3.41 -5.02 10.57
N TRP A 388 3.44 -6.20 9.94
CA TRP A 388 2.71 -6.47 8.69
C TRP A 388 2.31 -7.95 8.57
N GLY A 389 1.22 -8.24 7.88
CA GLY A 389 0.67 -9.58 7.67
C GLY A 389 -0.59 -9.55 6.79
N SER A 390 -1.46 -10.56 6.87
CA SER A 390 -2.67 -10.67 6.02
C SER A 390 -3.98 -10.63 6.81
N LEU A 391 -4.95 -9.86 6.32
CA LEU A 391 -6.29 -9.85 6.89
C LEU A 391 -7.07 -11.14 6.54
N VAL A 392 -6.88 -11.70 5.34
CA VAL A 392 -7.68 -12.81 4.79
C VAL A 392 -7.11 -14.19 5.16
N THR A 393 -5.78 -14.33 5.13
CA THR A 393 -5.11 -15.63 5.35
C THR A 393 -4.63 -15.77 6.80
N PRO A 394 -4.71 -16.97 7.42
CA PRO A 394 -4.11 -17.22 8.74
C PRO A 394 -2.59 -17.21 8.64
N ALA A 395 -1.91 -16.84 9.74
CA ALA A 395 -0.50 -16.51 9.87
C ALA A 395 0.49 -17.41 9.09
N ALA A 396 0.61 -17.16 7.80
CA ALA A 396 1.87 -17.12 7.11
C ALA A 396 2.14 -15.65 6.88
N THR A 397 3.37 -15.21 7.15
CA THR A 397 3.95 -14.04 6.52
C THR A 397 3.60 -14.14 5.03
N PRO A 398 2.64 -13.34 4.48
CA PRO A 398 2.36 -13.42 3.06
C PRO A 398 3.68 -13.15 2.34
N PRO A 399 4.02 -13.87 1.26
CA PRO A 399 5.26 -13.62 0.54
C PRO A 399 5.31 -12.12 0.28
N LEU A 400 6.39 -11.49 0.74
CA LEU A 400 6.67 -10.08 0.45
C LEU A 400 6.42 -9.85 -1.05
N PHE A 401 5.94 -8.67 -1.43
CA PHE A 401 6.03 -8.24 -2.83
C PHE A 401 7.48 -8.47 -3.29
N GLY A 402 7.65 -9.28 -4.33
CA GLY A 402 8.96 -9.75 -4.80
C GLY A 402 9.46 -11.09 -4.24
N ALA A 403 8.68 -11.86 -3.49
CA ALA A 403 9.06 -13.19 -3.00
C ALA A 403 8.42 -14.34 -3.79
N ALA A 404 8.62 -14.36 -5.12
CA ALA A 404 8.65 -15.59 -5.91
C ALA A 404 9.23 -15.26 -7.30
N ASN A 405 10.40 -15.86 -7.58
CA ASN A 405 11.19 -15.78 -8.81
C ASN A 405 12.03 -14.50 -9.02
N SER A 406 13.30 -14.64 -8.62
CA SER A 406 14.40 -13.65 -8.65
C SER A 406 14.26 -12.47 -7.68
N VAL A 407 14.27 -12.80 -6.38
CA VAL A 407 14.68 -11.84 -5.35
C VAL A 407 16.08 -11.35 -5.77
N PHE A 408 16.20 -10.09 -6.20
CA PHE A 408 17.47 -9.40 -6.06
C PHE A 408 17.73 -9.33 -4.57
N ASN A 409 18.46 -10.33 -4.07
CA ASN A 409 18.95 -10.31 -2.73
C ASN A 409 19.99 -9.18 -2.69
N PRO A 410 19.72 -8.05 -2.00
CA PRO A 410 20.64 -6.93 -1.98
C PRO A 410 21.99 -7.29 -1.34
N HIS A 411 22.05 -8.44 -0.66
CA HIS A 411 23.22 -9.00 -0.01
C HIS A 411 23.66 -10.32 -0.65
N ALA A 412 23.31 -10.58 -1.92
CA ALA A 412 23.78 -11.74 -2.66
C ALA A 412 25.31 -11.79 -2.65
N GLY A 413 25.87 -12.98 -2.41
CA GLY A 413 27.30 -13.21 -2.26
C GLY A 413 27.88 -12.83 -0.89
N VAL A 414 27.05 -12.49 0.10
CA VAL A 414 27.50 -12.25 1.48
C VAL A 414 27.10 -13.42 2.35
N ASN A 415 28.07 -13.98 3.08
CA ASN A 415 27.87 -15.12 3.97
C ASN A 415 27.77 -14.65 5.42
N CYS A 416 26.93 -15.32 6.20
CA CYS A 416 26.88 -15.14 7.65
C CYS A 416 28.09 -15.80 8.30
N ASP A 417 28.87 -15.09 9.10
CA ASP A 417 30.06 -15.63 9.77
C ASP A 417 29.72 -16.67 10.85
N MET A 418 28.49 -16.64 11.37
CA MET A 418 28.04 -17.56 12.43
C MET A 418 27.54 -18.90 11.88
N CYS A 419 26.68 -18.90 10.85
CA CYS A 419 26.14 -20.13 10.27
C CYS A 419 26.78 -20.53 8.93
N ARG A 420 27.68 -19.70 8.38
CA ARG A 420 28.38 -19.85 7.09
C ARG A 420 27.49 -19.91 5.85
N SER A 421 26.16 -19.89 6.02
CA SER A 421 25.21 -19.85 4.91
C SER A 421 25.20 -18.46 4.28
N GLU A 422 24.97 -18.42 2.97
CA GLU A 422 24.71 -17.17 2.25
C GLU A 422 23.44 -16.51 2.83
N LEU A 423 23.49 -15.19 3.00
CA LEU A 423 22.33 -14.40 3.41
C LEU A 423 21.28 -14.52 2.32
N THR A 424 20.14 -15.14 2.58
CA THR A 424 19.04 -15.28 1.59
C THR A 424 17.90 -14.28 1.81
N THR A 425 18.01 -13.43 2.84
CA THR A 425 16.98 -12.47 3.24
C THR A 425 17.39 -11.04 2.87
N SER A 426 16.42 -10.12 2.85
CA SER A 426 16.66 -8.70 2.57
C SER A 426 17.35 -7.94 3.72
N VAL A 427 17.71 -8.62 4.82
CA VAL A 427 18.29 -8.01 6.02
C VAL A 427 19.62 -8.66 6.36
N ARG A 428 20.67 -7.85 6.44
CA ARG A 428 22.02 -8.21 6.86
C ARG A 428 22.40 -7.41 8.09
N TYR A 429 23.01 -8.05 9.08
CA TYR A 429 23.55 -7.37 10.26
C TYR A 429 25.07 -7.32 10.15
N LYS A 430 25.63 -6.12 9.95
CA LYS A 430 27.08 -5.93 9.86
C LYS A 430 27.62 -5.41 11.18
N CYS A 431 28.68 -6.01 11.70
CA CYS A 431 29.37 -5.47 12.88
C CYS A 431 29.90 -4.07 12.57
N ALA A 432 29.64 -3.11 13.47
CA ALA A 432 30.06 -1.73 13.30
C ALA A 432 31.59 -1.56 13.33
N PHE A 433 32.31 -2.48 13.98
CA PHE A 433 33.75 -2.35 14.24
C PHE A 433 34.62 -3.33 13.46
N CYS A 434 34.11 -4.52 13.15
CA CYS A 434 34.88 -5.50 12.39
C CYS A 434 34.88 -5.17 10.90
N ALA A 435 36.02 -5.42 10.25
CA ALA A 435 36.21 -5.14 8.84
C ALA A 435 35.24 -5.95 7.95
N ASP A 436 35.07 -7.23 8.28
CA ASP A 436 34.20 -8.18 7.59
C ASP A 436 33.62 -9.15 8.62
N TYR A 437 32.48 -8.77 9.20
CA TYR A 437 31.75 -9.65 10.11
C TYR A 437 30.26 -9.36 9.97
N ASP A 438 29.54 -10.36 9.49
CA ASP A 438 28.17 -10.28 9.03
C ASP A 438 27.33 -11.43 9.58
N VAL A 439 26.13 -11.09 10.01
CA VAL A 439 25.23 -12.02 10.68
C VAL A 439 23.86 -11.95 10.02
N CYS A 440 23.23 -13.12 9.83
CA CYS A 440 21.88 -13.20 9.28
C CYS A 440 20.81 -12.92 10.35
N ALA A 441 19.58 -12.66 9.89
CA ALA A 441 18.45 -12.39 10.77
C ALA A 441 18.14 -13.49 11.79
N ASN A 442 18.50 -14.74 11.51
CA ASN A 442 18.29 -15.85 12.45
C ASN A 442 19.40 -15.94 13.51
N CYS A 443 20.60 -15.49 13.17
CA CYS A 443 21.77 -15.62 14.02
C CYS A 443 21.96 -14.42 14.97
N ILE A 444 21.35 -13.27 14.66
CA ILE A 444 21.55 -12.04 15.42
C ILE A 444 21.14 -12.15 16.90
N GLU A 445 20.09 -12.91 17.22
CA GLU A 445 19.64 -13.10 18.62
C GLU A 445 20.67 -13.83 19.49
N HIS A 446 21.60 -14.55 18.87
CA HIS A 446 22.68 -15.27 19.56
C HIS A 446 24.03 -14.56 19.41
N ALA A 447 24.10 -13.50 18.60
CA ALA A 447 25.35 -12.84 18.24
C ALA A 447 26.02 -12.19 19.45
N ASP A 448 25.27 -11.59 20.37
CA ASP A 448 25.82 -10.89 21.55
C ASP A 448 26.65 -11.82 22.46
N THR A 449 26.35 -13.12 22.46
CA THR A 449 27.09 -14.12 23.25
C THR A 449 28.39 -14.56 22.60
N GLN A 450 28.49 -14.48 21.27
CA GLN A 450 29.64 -14.99 20.49
C GLN A 450 30.49 -13.86 19.88
N HIS A 451 29.92 -12.66 19.76
CA HIS A 451 30.53 -11.48 19.16
C HIS A 451 29.99 -10.20 19.84
N PRO A 452 30.61 -9.76 20.94
CA PRO A 452 30.10 -8.66 21.77
C PRO A 452 30.42 -7.28 21.16
N HIS A 453 29.98 -7.05 19.92
CA HIS A 453 30.06 -5.76 19.24
C HIS A 453 28.67 -5.34 18.73
N PRO A 454 28.36 -4.04 18.66
CA PRO A 454 27.12 -3.54 18.11
C PRO A 454 27.02 -3.82 16.61
N PHE A 455 25.81 -4.17 16.16
CA PHE A 455 25.49 -4.48 14.78
C PHE A 455 24.64 -3.40 14.12
N LEU A 456 24.96 -3.08 12.86
CA LEU A 456 24.17 -2.24 11.98
C LEU A 456 23.18 -3.12 11.20
N ARG A 457 21.90 -2.81 11.29
CA ARG A 457 20.84 -3.47 10.50
C ARG A 457 20.76 -2.85 9.10
N LEU A 458 21.16 -3.60 8.08
CA LEU A 458 21.20 -3.17 6.68
C LEU A 458 20.07 -3.81 5.87
N THR A 459 19.25 -2.98 5.22
CA THR A 459 18.10 -3.40 4.40
C THR A 459 18.30 -3.19 2.90
N LYS A 460 19.39 -2.52 2.51
CA LYS A 460 19.79 -2.25 1.13
C LYS A 460 21.20 -2.79 0.89
N ALA A 461 21.61 -2.93 -0.37
CA ALA A 461 22.99 -3.30 -0.70
C ALA A 461 23.96 -2.24 -0.14
N SER A 462 25.18 -2.63 0.26
CA SER A 462 26.17 -1.69 0.83
C SER A 462 26.42 -0.47 -0.05
N ALA A 463 26.40 -0.63 -1.39
CA ALA A 463 26.56 0.45 -2.36
C ALA A 463 25.43 1.50 -2.30
N ALA A 464 24.21 1.11 -1.92
CA ALA A 464 23.05 2.01 -1.87
C ALA A 464 23.11 3.03 -0.73
N TYR A 465 23.98 2.83 0.27
CA TYR A 465 24.23 3.80 1.34
C TYR A 465 25.27 4.86 0.96
N GLY A 466 25.75 4.84 -0.28
CA GLY A 466 26.72 5.79 -0.82
C GLY A 466 28.17 5.33 -0.67
N ALA A 467 29.00 5.69 -1.66
CA ALA A 467 30.39 5.25 -1.75
C ALA A 467 31.30 5.73 -0.58
N LYS A 468 30.84 6.72 0.20
CA LYS A 468 31.59 7.29 1.34
C LYS A 468 31.24 6.65 2.69
N THR A 469 30.29 5.72 2.72
CA THR A 469 29.79 5.11 3.96
C THR A 469 30.58 3.84 4.28
N TYR A 470 31.84 4.00 4.66
CA TYR A 470 32.79 2.88 4.87
C TYR A 470 32.33 1.87 5.95
N ALA A 471 31.53 2.31 6.92
CA ALA A 471 31.02 1.46 8.00
C ALA A 471 30.19 0.27 7.49
N VAL A 472 29.53 0.42 6.33
CA VAL A 472 28.68 -0.63 5.73
C VAL A 472 29.38 -1.47 4.66
N MET A 473 30.66 -1.19 4.38
CA MET A 473 31.45 -1.88 3.35
C MET A 473 32.36 -2.95 3.98
N ASN A 474 32.73 -3.97 3.19
CA ASN A 474 33.81 -4.88 3.56
C ASN A 474 35.15 -4.12 3.51
N ARG A 475 35.86 -4.10 4.64
CA ARG A 475 37.15 -3.40 4.79
C ARG A 475 38.33 -4.35 4.98
N ALA A 476 38.14 -5.66 4.81
CA ALA A 476 39.20 -6.66 5.03
C ALA A 476 40.42 -6.46 4.12
N ASN A 477 40.21 -5.91 2.92
CA ASN A 477 41.29 -5.59 1.98
C ASN A 477 42.11 -4.35 2.39
N VAL A 478 41.64 -3.56 3.35
CA VAL A 478 42.41 -2.45 3.92
C VAL A 478 43.19 -3.02 5.10
N SER A 479 44.43 -3.41 4.88
CA SER A 479 45.31 -3.89 5.95
C SER A 479 46.52 -2.99 6.08
N HIS A 480 46.94 -2.75 7.31
CA HIS A 480 48.13 -1.98 7.62
C HIS A 480 49.14 -2.93 8.27
N ASN A 481 50.42 -2.83 7.92
CA ASN A 481 51.49 -3.58 8.59
C ASN A 481 51.89 -2.90 9.91
N VAL A 482 50.89 -2.66 10.76
CA VAL A 482 51.00 -1.87 11.98
C VAL A 482 50.09 -2.47 13.04
N ALA A 483 50.64 -2.73 14.22
CA ALA A 483 49.87 -3.17 15.38
C ALA A 483 49.16 -2.01 16.08
N CYS A 484 47.91 -2.25 16.51
CA CYS A 484 47.15 -1.34 17.35
C CYS A 484 47.86 -1.11 18.68
N SER A 485 48.03 0.15 19.09
CA SER A 485 48.69 0.52 20.34
C SER A 485 47.98 -0.03 21.58
N SER A 486 46.65 -0.23 21.51
CA SER A 486 45.84 -0.76 22.61
C SER A 486 45.78 -2.30 22.58
N CYS A 487 45.09 -2.90 21.59
CA CYS A 487 44.88 -4.36 21.56
C CYS A 487 46.06 -5.18 20.99
N LYS A 488 47.12 -4.53 20.50
CA LYS A 488 48.32 -5.15 19.89
C LYS A 488 48.08 -5.99 18.64
N ALA A 489 46.84 -6.19 18.22
CA ALA A 489 46.50 -6.86 16.96
C ALA A 489 46.90 -6.00 15.76
N ASN A 490 47.27 -6.65 14.65
CA ASN A 490 47.52 -5.96 13.39
C ASN A 490 46.24 -5.26 12.91
N ILE A 491 46.35 -4.01 12.46
CA ILE A 491 45.18 -3.22 12.09
C ILE A 491 44.67 -3.65 10.71
N VAL A 492 43.48 -4.24 10.69
CA VAL A 492 42.67 -4.52 9.50
C VAL A 492 41.43 -3.63 9.56
N GLY A 493 41.11 -2.96 8.45
CA GLY A 493 40.14 -1.88 8.38
C GLY A 493 40.80 -0.50 8.54
N VAL A 494 40.06 0.48 9.07
CA VAL A 494 40.54 1.86 9.16
C VAL A 494 41.55 2.03 10.31
N LEU A 495 42.73 2.56 9.98
CA LEU A 495 43.73 2.96 10.97
C LEU A 495 43.45 4.39 11.46
N HIS A 496 43.43 4.57 12.78
CA HIS A 496 43.28 5.87 13.44
C HIS A 496 44.61 6.32 14.03
N GLN A 497 45.22 7.34 13.44
CA GLN A 497 46.52 7.88 13.85
C GLN A 497 46.31 9.14 14.68
N CYS A 498 46.92 9.22 15.86
CA CYS A 498 46.89 10.44 16.67
C CYS A 498 47.72 11.55 16.04
N THR A 499 47.16 12.76 16.01
CA THR A 499 47.85 13.96 15.49
C THR A 499 48.90 14.52 16.45
N HIS A 500 48.73 14.29 17.76
CA HIS A 500 49.64 14.79 18.79
C HIS A 500 50.72 13.77 19.14
N CYS A 501 50.39 12.48 19.11
CA CYS A 501 51.26 11.38 19.51
C CYS A 501 51.61 10.53 18.29
N PRO A 502 52.81 10.67 17.69
CA PRO A 502 53.16 10.05 16.41
C PRO A 502 53.16 8.51 16.44
N ASN A 503 53.36 7.91 17.62
CA ASN A 503 53.42 6.46 17.79
C ASN A 503 52.08 5.82 18.18
N ILE A 504 51.01 6.61 18.31
CA ILE A 504 49.70 6.08 18.72
C ILE A 504 48.82 5.85 17.49
N ARG A 505 48.53 4.57 17.27
CA ARG A 505 47.70 4.06 16.17
C ARG A 505 46.68 3.10 16.74
N LEU A 506 45.40 3.34 16.48
CA LEU A 506 44.31 2.52 16.98
C LEU A 506 43.55 1.87 15.83
N CYS A 507 43.07 0.66 16.05
CA CYS A 507 42.05 0.06 15.19
C CYS A 507 40.68 0.68 15.49
N GLU A 508 39.71 0.44 14.61
CA GLU A 508 38.33 0.96 14.72
C GLU A 508 37.69 0.64 16.09
N ALA A 509 37.86 -0.59 16.58
CA ALA A 509 37.31 -1.01 17.87
C ALA A 509 37.94 -0.26 19.06
N CYS A 510 39.27 -0.12 19.08
CA CYS A 510 39.97 0.56 20.17
C CYS A 510 39.77 2.07 20.13
N GLU A 511 39.61 2.67 18.94
CA GLU A 511 39.26 4.07 18.81
C GLU A 511 37.88 4.36 19.42
N ALA A 512 36.88 3.53 19.12
CA ALA A 512 35.52 3.72 19.61
C ALA A 512 35.36 3.44 21.12
N THR A 513 36.14 2.50 21.67
CA THR A 513 35.97 2.04 23.06
C THR A 513 36.94 2.68 24.04
N THR A 514 38.23 2.68 23.70
CA THR A 514 39.30 3.14 24.60
C THR A 514 39.72 4.57 24.28
N GLY A 515 39.66 4.95 22.99
CA GLY A 515 40.18 6.22 22.51
C GLY A 515 41.67 6.40 22.83
N HIS A 516 42.11 7.64 22.85
CA HIS A 516 43.43 8.03 23.33
C HIS A 516 43.38 9.43 23.95
N GLY A 517 44.05 9.62 25.09
CA GLY A 517 44.06 10.90 25.81
C GLY A 517 42.65 11.36 26.19
N ASP A 518 41.82 10.47 26.74
CA ASP A 518 40.41 10.73 27.10
C ASP A 518 39.60 11.35 25.95
N PHE A 519 39.88 10.90 24.72
CA PHE A 519 39.27 11.40 23.48
C PHE A 519 39.57 12.89 23.17
N GLN A 520 40.52 13.51 23.88
CA GLN A 520 40.95 14.90 23.62
C GLN A 520 41.96 14.99 22.47
N HIS A 521 42.62 13.90 22.12
CA HIS A 521 43.57 13.87 21.01
C HIS A 521 42.84 13.55 19.69
N PRO A 522 42.86 14.46 18.70
CA PRO A 522 42.27 14.18 17.39
C PRO A 522 42.95 12.99 16.71
N LEU A 523 42.13 12.11 16.15
CA LEU A 523 42.58 10.93 15.41
C LEU A 523 42.24 11.10 13.94
N ILE A 524 43.24 10.99 13.06
CA ILE A 524 43.05 10.99 11.61
C ILE A 524 42.76 9.58 11.13
N LYS A 525 41.75 9.45 10.28
CA LYS A 525 41.37 8.20 9.62
C LYS A 525 42.23 7.96 8.38
N VAL A 526 42.88 6.81 8.31
CA VAL A 526 43.72 6.41 7.18
C VAL A 526 43.10 5.17 6.52
N PHE A 527 42.72 5.31 5.24
CA PHE A 527 42.03 4.28 4.44
C PHE A 527 42.93 3.54 3.45
N GLN A 528 44.15 4.04 3.21
CA GLN A 528 45.08 3.44 2.27
C GLN A 528 46.10 2.60 3.03
N ALA A 529 46.31 1.36 2.57
CA ALA A 529 47.50 0.61 2.95
C ALA A 529 48.71 1.44 2.52
N ALA A 530 49.61 1.76 3.46
CA ALA A 530 50.91 2.28 3.09
C ALA A 530 51.62 1.16 2.32
N VAL A 531 51.90 1.40 1.04
CA VAL A 531 52.67 0.48 0.17
C VAL A 531 54.04 0.24 0.78
#